data_AF-A0A938U1P9-F1
#
_entry.id   AF-A0A938U1P9-F1
#
_cell.length_a   1.000
_cell.length_b   1.000
_cell.length_c   1.000
_cell.angle_alpha   90.00
_cell.angle_beta   90.00
_cell.angle_gamma   90.00
#
_symmetry.space_group_name_H-M   'P 1'
#
loop_
_entity.id
_entity.type
_entity.pdbx_description
1 polymer ?
#
loop_
_entity_poly.entity_id
_entity_poly.type
_entity_poly.pdbx_seq_one_letter_code
_entity_poly.pdbx_strand_id
1 'polypeptide(L)'
;MTTSRRASFAVFALWLLASAACSPPVDGGAGEGEGEGEGEGEPLVTEDVCGGVARIVCAALDDCGCDPALRGYADRDDCVAQRSAACAAGLSPELVSRIDAGTVRWVPALVDACADELSSLAASCRLVPTAGCGTLFADPAPLGSQCATGNEGGPCAAVTGVCGPDLVCGALPDVGERCQGSCRAGLLCVDGLCAAPGEAGAPCTASSACIPTLACRDGACAPRANAGAACAATEECAAGLRCDDGTCAALQSRTEACSSEAACGSLDACVRDLDARVCGAGGDVDDPCSSEQPCAPGLSCATGTCQPPPAEGADCAATFECAEGTTCDGAVCVRQPGLGEACLENFPRCAAGFGCNPTTSRCDTGGADGEPCHVTGNGDLCQLGLGCNFEADGSFCRPQSATDGPCTNDANCAAADYCDFGTLRCTARRAEDAACSAGNECAVGLLCEPGPGGVACRPPPALGDACVFECTGDAVCTGVGGVCQPQLCVVP
;
A
#
# COMPACT_ATOMS: atom_id res chain seq x y z
N MET A 1 -7.46 -38.88 -5.05
CA MET A 1 -8.65 -38.22 -4.50
C MET A 1 -8.20 -37.52 -3.24
N THR A 2 -7.90 -36.22 -3.17
CA THR A 2 -8.20 -35.06 -4.01
C THR A 2 -7.02 -34.09 -3.84
N THR A 3 -6.30 -33.82 -4.93
CA THR A 3 -5.24 -32.80 -5.03
C THR A 3 -5.84 -31.59 -5.73
N SER A 4 -6.13 -30.54 -4.98
CA SER A 4 -6.43 -29.21 -5.52
C SER A 4 -6.11 -28.18 -4.44
N ARG A 5 -4.97 -27.50 -4.57
CA ARG A 5 -4.57 -26.26 -3.87
C ARG A 5 -3.36 -25.69 -4.63
N ARG A 6 -3.51 -24.51 -5.24
CA ARG A 6 -2.48 -23.47 -5.51
C ARG A 6 -2.98 -22.52 -6.62
N ALA A 7 -3.43 -21.33 -6.24
CA ALA A 7 -3.69 -20.18 -7.13
C ALA A 7 -3.76 -18.89 -6.26
N SER A 8 -2.61 -18.29 -5.89
CA SER A 8 -2.55 -16.96 -5.23
C SER A 8 -1.15 -16.28 -5.27
N PHE A 9 -0.17 -16.78 -6.03
CA PHE A 9 1.25 -16.38 -5.89
C PHE A 9 1.74 -15.24 -6.83
N ALA A 10 0.87 -14.52 -7.54
CA ALA A 10 1.29 -13.68 -8.67
C ALA A 10 1.61 -12.20 -8.36
N VAL A 11 1.32 -11.66 -7.16
CA VAL A 11 1.30 -10.20 -6.93
C VAL A 11 2.65 -9.60 -6.48
N PHE A 12 3.53 -10.36 -5.82
CA PHE A 12 4.78 -9.81 -5.24
C PHE A 12 5.97 -9.72 -6.23
N ALA A 13 5.94 -10.48 -7.32
CA ALA A 13 7.04 -10.59 -8.28
C ALA A 13 7.21 -9.38 -9.23
N LEU A 14 6.25 -8.45 -9.26
CA LEU A 14 6.19 -7.36 -10.25
C LEU A 14 6.78 -6.03 -9.77
N TRP A 15 7.54 -6.07 -8.68
CA TRP A 15 8.09 -4.89 -7.99
C TRP A 15 9.24 -4.16 -8.74
N LEU A 16 9.75 -4.72 -9.83
CA LEU A 16 10.92 -4.21 -10.53
C LEU A 16 10.66 -4.13 -12.03
N LEU A 17 9.65 -3.34 -12.52
CA LEU A 17 9.37 -3.28 -13.96
C LEU A 17 9.14 -1.88 -14.67
N ALA A 18 10.06 -1.23 -15.45
CA ALA A 18 9.80 -0.26 -16.57
C ALA A 18 10.92 0.09 -17.60
N SER A 19 10.65 -0.09 -18.91
CA SER A 19 11.55 -0.08 -20.10
C SER A 19 11.98 1.22 -20.80
N ALA A 20 13.15 1.24 -21.46
CA ALA A 20 13.42 2.16 -22.58
C ALA A 20 13.22 1.50 -23.96
N ALA A 21 12.22 1.99 -24.70
CA ALA A 21 12.15 1.98 -26.16
C ALA A 21 12.76 3.29 -26.72
N CYS A 22 13.94 3.18 -27.32
CA CYS A 22 14.45 4.17 -28.28
C CYS A 22 14.87 3.39 -29.52
N SER A 23 13.98 3.29 -30.51
CA SER A 23 14.42 3.01 -31.88
C SER A 23 15.09 4.27 -32.44
N PRO A 24 16.22 4.17 -33.15
CA PRO A 24 16.80 5.32 -33.84
C PRO A 24 15.82 5.86 -34.89
N PRO A 25 15.93 7.14 -35.29
CA PRO A 25 15.07 7.71 -36.32
C PRO A 25 15.26 6.93 -37.63
N VAL A 26 14.20 6.27 -38.09
CA VAL A 26 14.12 5.75 -39.45
C VAL A 26 13.85 6.95 -40.34
N ASP A 27 14.80 7.29 -41.21
CA ASP A 27 14.66 8.33 -42.22
C ASP A 27 13.38 8.12 -43.03
N GLY A 28 12.55 9.17 -43.07
CA GLY A 28 11.23 9.17 -43.69
C GLY A 28 11.26 8.91 -45.20
N GLY A 29 10.99 7.68 -45.58
CA GLY A 29 10.51 7.32 -46.91
C GLY A 29 8.99 7.21 -46.89
N ALA A 30 8.30 8.22 -47.44
CA ALA A 30 6.85 8.18 -47.64
C ALA A 30 6.50 7.08 -48.67
N GLY A 31 6.14 5.90 -48.18
CA GLY A 31 5.54 4.83 -48.96
C GLY A 31 4.12 4.59 -48.47
N GLU A 32 3.13 4.89 -49.30
CA GLU A 32 1.74 4.46 -49.12
C GLU A 32 1.70 2.92 -49.28
N GLY A 33 1.73 2.20 -48.17
CA GLY A 33 1.64 0.74 -48.12
C GLY A 33 0.38 0.30 -47.38
N GLU A 34 -0.56 -0.29 -48.10
CA GLU A 34 -1.66 -1.08 -47.54
C GLU A 34 -1.05 -2.31 -46.83
N GLY A 35 -0.84 -2.20 -45.52
CA GLY A 35 -0.25 -3.26 -44.70
C GLY A 35 -1.32 -4.11 -44.02
N GLU A 36 -1.80 -5.14 -44.73
CA GLU A 36 -2.36 -6.34 -44.08
C GLU A 36 -1.20 -7.10 -43.42
N GLY A 37 -0.73 -6.60 -42.28
CA GLY A 37 0.35 -7.19 -41.50
C GLY A 37 -0.18 -7.81 -40.23
N GLU A 38 -0.66 -9.05 -40.29
CA GLU A 38 -0.71 -9.96 -39.14
C GLU A 38 0.73 -10.34 -38.73
N GLY A 39 1.54 -9.34 -38.43
CA GLY A 39 2.86 -9.54 -37.85
C GLY A 39 2.66 -10.00 -36.42
N GLU A 40 2.66 -11.32 -36.21
CA GLU A 40 2.92 -11.90 -34.89
C GLU A 40 4.29 -11.37 -34.44
N GLY A 41 4.28 -10.29 -33.65
CA GLY A 41 5.49 -9.71 -33.10
C GLY A 41 6.30 -10.78 -32.38
N GLU A 42 7.62 -10.70 -32.49
CA GLU A 42 8.51 -11.62 -31.79
C GLU A 42 8.15 -11.63 -30.31
N PRO A 43 7.95 -12.81 -29.69
CA PRO A 43 7.54 -12.89 -28.30
C PRO A 43 8.60 -12.23 -27.42
N LEU A 44 8.16 -11.31 -26.56
CA LEU A 44 9.04 -10.71 -25.56
C LEU A 44 9.60 -11.82 -24.66
N VAL A 45 10.90 -11.77 -24.39
CA VAL A 45 11.56 -12.65 -23.42
C VAL A 45 11.74 -11.90 -22.09
N THR A 46 11.75 -12.66 -20.99
CA THR A 46 11.86 -12.12 -19.63
C THR A 46 13.09 -11.21 -19.44
N GLU A 47 14.22 -11.56 -20.07
CA GLU A 47 15.44 -10.77 -20.02
C GLU A 47 15.27 -9.37 -20.61
N ASP A 48 14.56 -9.24 -21.74
CA ASP A 48 14.32 -7.95 -22.39
C ASP A 48 13.38 -7.07 -21.56
N VAL A 49 12.36 -7.68 -20.97
CA VAL A 49 11.42 -6.98 -20.08
C VAL A 49 12.19 -6.48 -18.85
N CYS A 50 12.80 -7.36 -18.06
CA CYS A 50 13.58 -6.99 -16.87
C CYS A 50 14.78 -6.06 -17.17
N GLY A 51 15.41 -6.22 -18.33
CA GLY A 51 16.52 -5.40 -18.82
C GLY A 51 16.08 -4.00 -19.25
N GLY A 52 14.93 -3.90 -19.90
CA GLY A 52 14.25 -2.63 -20.11
C GLY A 52 14.07 -1.92 -18.79
N VAL A 53 13.57 -2.67 -17.82
CA VAL A 53 13.15 -2.13 -16.54
C VAL A 53 14.26 -1.39 -15.84
N ALA A 54 15.29 -2.17 -15.57
CA ALA A 54 16.37 -1.73 -14.75
C ALA A 54 16.99 -0.45 -15.34
N ARG A 55 16.95 -0.29 -16.68
CA ARG A 55 17.43 0.91 -17.36
C ARG A 55 16.65 2.19 -17.03
N ILE A 56 15.32 2.18 -16.91
CA ILE A 56 14.59 3.40 -16.47
C ILE A 56 14.96 3.72 -15.03
N VAL A 57 14.83 2.74 -14.15
CA VAL A 57 15.02 2.99 -12.72
C VAL A 57 16.43 3.48 -12.43
N CYS A 58 17.45 2.83 -13.01
CA CYS A 58 18.84 3.27 -12.84
C CYS A 58 19.14 4.62 -13.50
N ALA A 59 18.46 4.98 -14.61
CA ALA A 59 18.54 6.33 -15.16
C ALA A 59 18.00 7.37 -14.17
N ALA A 60 16.83 7.07 -13.60
CA ALA A 60 16.15 7.94 -12.66
C ALA A 60 17.00 8.20 -11.42
N LEU A 61 17.71 7.18 -10.94
CA LEU A 61 18.61 7.32 -9.79
C LEU A 61 19.73 8.32 -10.04
N ASP A 62 20.35 8.27 -11.22
CA ASP A 62 21.36 9.23 -11.63
C ASP A 62 20.76 10.64 -11.74
N ASP A 63 19.62 10.77 -12.42
CA ASP A 63 18.95 12.06 -12.66
C ASP A 63 18.46 12.72 -11.36
N CYS A 64 18.10 11.93 -10.36
CA CYS A 64 17.68 12.37 -9.03
C CYS A 64 18.84 12.64 -8.07
N GLY A 65 20.09 12.46 -8.52
CA GLY A 65 21.28 12.71 -7.70
C GLY A 65 21.41 11.74 -6.53
N CYS A 66 20.87 10.52 -6.65
CA CYS A 66 21.01 9.51 -5.61
C CYS A 66 22.47 9.07 -5.49
N ASP A 67 22.97 8.94 -4.27
CA ASP A 67 24.36 8.50 -4.04
C ASP A 67 24.48 6.99 -4.35
N PRO A 68 25.24 6.58 -5.38
CA PRO A 68 25.42 5.17 -5.71
C PRO A 68 26.11 4.39 -4.59
N ALA A 69 26.94 5.05 -3.77
CA ALA A 69 27.64 4.41 -2.65
C ALA A 69 26.68 3.95 -1.55
N LEU A 70 25.54 4.64 -1.36
CA LEU A 70 24.50 4.24 -0.41
C LEU A 70 23.70 3.02 -0.87
N ARG A 71 23.84 2.61 -2.14
CA ARG A 71 23.00 1.59 -2.77
C ARG A 71 23.75 0.31 -3.15
N GLY A 72 25.07 0.30 -2.99
CA GLY A 72 25.89 -0.87 -3.34
C GLY A 72 26.06 -1.10 -4.84
N TYR A 73 25.74 -0.12 -5.69
CA TYR A 73 26.02 -0.15 -7.12
C TYR A 73 27.33 0.60 -7.42
N ALA A 74 28.21 0.00 -8.21
CA ALA A 74 29.46 0.65 -8.62
C ALA A 74 29.22 1.79 -9.63
N ASP A 75 28.28 1.58 -10.55
CA ASP A 75 27.86 2.51 -11.59
C ASP A 75 26.46 2.13 -12.12
N ARG A 76 26.00 2.85 -13.15
CA ARG A 76 24.69 2.61 -13.77
C ARG A 76 24.57 1.23 -14.41
N ASP A 77 25.64 0.71 -15.01
CA ASP A 77 25.59 -0.60 -15.69
C ASP A 77 25.49 -1.72 -14.64
N ASP A 78 26.19 -1.58 -13.52
CA ASP A 78 26.07 -2.47 -12.36
C ASP A 78 24.66 -2.41 -11.75
N CYS A 79 24.07 -1.21 -11.61
CA CYS A 79 22.67 -1.05 -11.20
C CYS A 79 21.72 -1.80 -12.15
N VAL A 80 21.90 -1.66 -13.47
CA VAL A 80 21.06 -2.33 -14.46
C VAL A 80 21.18 -3.84 -14.33
N ALA A 81 22.40 -4.37 -14.25
CA ALA A 81 22.65 -5.80 -14.12
C ALA A 81 22.03 -6.39 -12.85
N GLN A 82 22.24 -5.76 -11.70
CA GLN A 82 21.71 -6.24 -10.41
C GLN A 82 20.18 -6.19 -10.39
N ARG A 83 19.57 -5.09 -10.84
CA ARG A 83 18.10 -4.95 -10.85
C ARG A 83 17.43 -5.88 -11.87
N SER A 84 18.02 -6.10 -13.04
CA SER A 84 17.47 -7.07 -14.00
C SER A 84 17.54 -8.50 -13.45
N ALA A 85 18.62 -8.85 -12.75
CA ALA A 85 18.73 -10.14 -12.09
C ALA A 85 17.70 -10.30 -10.96
N ALA A 86 17.50 -9.27 -10.14
CA ALA A 86 16.48 -9.26 -9.09
C ALA A 86 15.05 -9.38 -9.66
N CYS A 87 14.74 -8.67 -10.75
CA CYS A 87 13.47 -8.79 -11.46
C CYS A 87 13.21 -10.24 -11.93
N ALA A 88 14.19 -10.86 -12.58
CA ALA A 88 14.06 -12.24 -13.04
C ALA A 88 13.92 -13.24 -11.88
N ALA A 89 14.63 -13.01 -10.77
CA ALA A 89 14.55 -13.83 -9.56
C ALA A 89 13.22 -13.67 -8.82
N GLY A 90 12.59 -12.49 -8.89
CA GLY A 90 11.28 -12.23 -8.30
C GLY A 90 10.15 -13.02 -8.97
N LEU A 91 10.28 -13.33 -10.26
CA LEU A 91 9.32 -14.17 -10.97
C LEU A 91 9.39 -15.62 -10.46
N SER A 92 8.24 -16.20 -10.12
CA SER A 92 8.21 -17.59 -9.67
C SER A 92 8.78 -18.51 -10.76
N PRO A 93 9.57 -19.55 -10.41
CA PRO A 93 10.11 -20.47 -11.40
C PRO A 93 9.02 -21.13 -12.27
N GLU A 94 7.83 -21.31 -11.70
CA GLU A 94 6.65 -21.80 -12.41
C GLU A 94 6.17 -20.80 -13.47
N LEU A 95 6.07 -19.51 -13.13
CA LEU A 95 5.69 -18.48 -14.09
C LEU A 95 6.72 -18.35 -15.21
N VAL A 96 8.02 -18.34 -14.89
CA VAL A 96 9.10 -18.28 -15.89
C VAL A 96 9.02 -19.48 -16.83
N SER A 97 8.88 -20.70 -16.29
CA SER A 97 8.72 -21.90 -17.12
C SER A 97 7.49 -21.84 -18.03
N ARG A 98 6.43 -21.15 -17.60
CA ARG A 98 5.19 -21.00 -18.36
C ARG A 98 5.29 -19.93 -19.45
N ILE A 99 6.04 -18.87 -19.20
CA ILE A 99 6.43 -17.86 -20.19
C ILE A 99 7.30 -18.50 -21.26
N ASP A 100 8.34 -19.24 -20.87
CA ASP A 100 9.26 -19.94 -21.78
C ASP A 100 8.54 -20.99 -22.63
N ALA A 101 7.55 -21.68 -22.05
CA ALA A 101 6.70 -22.62 -22.77
C ALA A 101 5.64 -21.94 -23.66
N GLY A 102 5.51 -20.61 -23.63
CA GLY A 102 4.51 -19.84 -24.37
C GLY A 102 3.07 -20.02 -23.87
N THR A 103 2.88 -20.66 -22.72
CA THR A 103 1.57 -20.87 -22.06
C THR A 103 1.08 -19.65 -21.29
N VAL A 104 1.98 -18.69 -21.09
CA VAL A 104 1.74 -17.32 -20.66
C VAL A 104 2.57 -16.46 -21.59
N ARG A 105 2.10 -15.27 -21.93
CA ARG A 105 2.87 -14.33 -22.74
C ARG A 105 2.90 -12.98 -22.05
N TRP A 106 4.06 -12.35 -22.07
CA TRP A 106 4.14 -10.90 -21.85
C TRP A 106 3.22 -10.20 -22.84
N VAL A 107 2.51 -9.18 -22.37
CA VAL A 107 1.61 -8.38 -23.19
C VAL A 107 2.34 -7.07 -23.50
N PRO A 108 2.84 -6.86 -24.73
CA PRO A 108 3.66 -5.69 -25.05
C PRO A 108 3.01 -4.37 -24.63
N ALA A 109 1.71 -4.20 -24.90
CA ALA A 109 0.98 -2.99 -24.50
C ALA A 109 0.96 -2.74 -22.98
N LEU A 110 0.94 -3.78 -22.15
CA LEU A 110 1.02 -3.62 -20.69
C LEU A 110 2.45 -3.33 -20.24
N VAL A 111 3.45 -3.97 -20.86
CA VAL A 111 4.86 -3.69 -20.60
C VAL A 111 5.19 -2.23 -20.94
N ASP A 112 4.72 -1.74 -22.09
CA ASP A 112 4.91 -0.35 -22.51
C ASP A 112 4.18 0.64 -21.59
N ALA A 113 2.92 0.38 -21.24
CA ALA A 113 2.17 1.25 -20.32
C ALA A 113 2.85 1.35 -18.94
N CYS A 114 3.35 0.23 -18.44
CA CYS A 114 4.09 0.16 -17.19
C CYS A 114 5.44 0.93 -17.29
N ALA A 115 6.11 0.83 -18.44
CA ALA A 115 7.32 1.60 -18.74
C ALA A 115 7.11 3.12 -18.70
N ASP A 116 6.04 3.58 -19.34
CA ASP A 116 5.68 4.99 -19.41
C ASP A 116 5.32 5.54 -18.01
N GLU A 117 4.56 4.78 -17.23
CA GLU A 117 4.16 5.17 -15.88
C GLU A 117 5.37 5.35 -14.97
N LEU A 118 6.29 4.40 -14.99
CA LEU A 118 7.51 4.48 -14.18
C LEU A 118 8.51 5.50 -14.70
N SER A 119 8.58 5.77 -16.01
CA SER A 119 9.33 6.93 -16.52
C SER A 119 8.80 8.24 -15.95
N SER A 120 7.47 8.37 -15.86
CA SER A 120 6.81 9.55 -15.28
C SER A 120 7.11 9.69 -13.78
N LEU A 121 7.03 8.58 -13.03
CA LEU A 121 7.39 8.56 -11.61
C LEU A 121 8.88 8.85 -11.37
N ALA A 122 9.74 8.22 -12.16
CA ALA A 122 11.18 8.45 -12.18
C ALA A 122 11.53 9.93 -12.36
N ALA A 123 10.89 10.60 -13.31
CA ALA A 123 11.09 12.03 -13.56
C ALA A 123 10.71 12.92 -12.37
N SER A 124 9.90 12.42 -11.44
CA SER A 124 9.55 13.10 -10.19
C SER A 124 10.38 12.66 -8.98
N CYS A 125 11.38 11.79 -9.17
CA CYS A 125 12.18 11.17 -8.11
C CYS A 125 11.34 10.41 -7.06
N ARG A 126 10.24 9.80 -7.53
CA ARG A 126 9.33 8.99 -6.73
C ARG A 126 9.32 7.55 -7.24
N LEU A 127 9.19 6.59 -6.33
CA LEU A 127 8.86 5.19 -6.63
C LEU A 127 7.66 4.83 -5.75
N VAL A 128 6.46 4.95 -6.31
CA VAL A 128 5.23 4.46 -5.68
C VAL A 128 4.86 3.18 -6.41
N PRO A 129 4.34 2.13 -5.74
CA PRO A 129 3.85 0.95 -6.41
C PRO A 129 2.76 1.36 -7.37
N THR A 130 2.96 1.09 -8.66
CA THR A 130 1.92 1.30 -9.64
C THR A 130 1.14 0.01 -9.79
N ALA A 131 -0.15 0.07 -9.48
CA ALA A 131 -1.06 -1.05 -9.74
C ALA A 131 -1.02 -1.47 -11.22
N GLY A 132 -0.67 -0.55 -12.13
CA GLY A 132 -0.53 -0.79 -13.57
C GLY A 132 0.59 -1.75 -13.95
N CYS A 133 1.65 -1.85 -13.13
CA CYS A 133 2.74 -2.79 -13.37
C CYS A 133 2.50 -4.16 -12.75
N GLY A 134 1.44 -4.35 -11.96
CA GLY A 134 1.16 -5.58 -11.20
C GLY A 134 0.68 -6.77 -12.04
N THR A 135 0.44 -6.61 -13.35
CA THR A 135 0.18 -7.74 -14.24
C THR A 135 0.62 -7.41 -15.66
N LEU A 136 1.76 -7.94 -16.11
CA LEU A 136 2.31 -7.67 -17.46
C LEU A 136 2.19 -8.85 -18.42
N PHE A 137 1.53 -9.92 -17.98
CA PHE A 137 1.41 -11.15 -18.72
C PHE A 137 -0.04 -11.65 -18.72
N ALA A 138 -0.41 -12.39 -19.76
CA ALA A 138 -1.73 -12.97 -19.90
C ALA A 138 -1.67 -14.41 -20.41
N ASP A 139 -2.70 -15.16 -20.05
CA ASP A 139 -3.00 -16.46 -20.63
C ASP A 139 -3.43 -16.26 -22.10
N PRO A 140 -2.81 -16.94 -23.09
CA PRO A 140 -3.21 -16.80 -24.48
C PRO A 140 -4.57 -17.44 -24.78
N ALA A 141 -5.19 -18.15 -23.82
CA ALA A 141 -6.52 -18.74 -23.96
C ALA A 141 -7.55 -17.74 -24.53
N PRO A 142 -8.18 -18.05 -25.69
CA PRO A 142 -9.30 -17.27 -26.20
C PRO A 142 -10.51 -17.28 -25.26
N LEU A 143 -11.41 -16.31 -25.42
CA LEU A 143 -12.68 -16.29 -24.70
C LEU A 143 -13.46 -17.61 -24.90
N GLY A 144 -13.98 -18.17 -23.80
CA GLY A 144 -14.68 -19.44 -23.75
C GLY A 144 -13.79 -20.68 -23.73
N SER A 145 -12.47 -20.53 -23.80
CA SER A 145 -11.52 -21.65 -23.69
C SER A 145 -10.94 -21.78 -22.28
N GLN A 146 -10.36 -22.95 -21.99
CA GLN A 146 -9.75 -23.21 -20.70
C GLN A 146 -8.40 -22.47 -20.58
N CYS A 147 -8.24 -21.70 -19.50
CA CYS A 147 -7.00 -21.06 -19.14
C CYS A 147 -5.94 -22.11 -18.80
N ALA A 148 -4.76 -21.97 -19.40
CA ALA A 148 -3.57 -22.76 -19.10
C ALA A 148 -2.97 -22.43 -17.73
N THR A 149 -3.33 -21.27 -17.15
CA THR A 149 -2.76 -20.78 -15.89
C THR A 149 -3.20 -21.49 -14.64
N GLY A 150 -4.37 -22.12 -14.64
CA GLY A 150 -4.95 -22.62 -13.40
C GLY A 150 -5.16 -21.52 -12.35
N ASN A 151 -5.04 -20.25 -12.74
CA ASN A 151 -5.07 -19.11 -11.82
C ASN A 151 -6.38 -18.36 -12.05
N GLU A 152 -7.35 -18.61 -11.18
CA GLU A 152 -8.59 -17.84 -11.11
C GLU A 152 -8.25 -16.35 -10.93
N GLY A 153 -8.92 -15.49 -11.70
CA GLY A 153 -8.66 -14.04 -11.70
C GLY A 153 -7.51 -13.57 -12.60
N GLY A 154 -6.74 -14.48 -13.22
CA GLY A 154 -5.68 -14.10 -14.16
C GLY A 154 -6.22 -13.57 -15.50
N PRO A 155 -5.57 -12.59 -16.15
CA PRO A 155 -6.01 -12.10 -17.46
C PRO A 155 -5.79 -13.14 -18.55
N CYS A 156 -6.69 -13.17 -19.52
CA CYS A 156 -6.65 -14.05 -20.68
C CYS A 156 -7.08 -13.31 -21.95
N ALA A 157 -7.02 -13.99 -23.11
CA ALA A 157 -7.43 -13.45 -24.40
C ALA A 157 -6.83 -12.06 -24.69
N ALA A 158 -5.50 -11.91 -24.53
CA ALA A 158 -4.80 -10.63 -24.66
C ALA A 158 -5.46 -9.52 -23.83
N VAL A 159 -5.71 -9.80 -22.55
CA VAL A 159 -6.27 -8.90 -21.52
C VAL A 159 -7.70 -8.43 -21.78
N THR A 160 -8.43 -9.09 -22.69
CA THR A 160 -9.86 -8.84 -22.90
C THR A 160 -10.76 -9.75 -22.07
N GLY A 161 -10.17 -10.74 -21.40
CA GLY A 161 -10.86 -11.67 -20.52
C GLY A 161 -10.17 -11.91 -19.19
N VAL A 162 -10.87 -12.61 -18.30
CA VAL A 162 -10.36 -13.09 -17.01
C VAL A 162 -10.72 -14.56 -16.83
N CYS A 163 -9.80 -15.35 -16.26
CA CYS A 163 -10.03 -16.75 -15.96
C CYS A 163 -11.00 -16.88 -14.77
N GLY A 164 -12.19 -17.46 -15.01
CA GLY A 164 -13.19 -17.68 -13.96
C GLY A 164 -12.84 -18.82 -13.00
N PRO A 165 -13.72 -19.12 -12.03
CA PRO A 165 -13.54 -20.21 -11.05
C PRO A 165 -13.49 -21.61 -11.69
N ASP A 166 -14.07 -21.76 -12.88
CA ASP A 166 -14.01 -22.97 -13.71
C ASP A 166 -12.78 -23.02 -14.62
N LEU A 167 -11.88 -22.04 -14.48
CA LEU A 167 -10.71 -21.80 -15.32
C LEU A 167 -11.08 -21.61 -16.79
N VAL A 168 -12.28 -21.11 -17.09
CA VAL A 168 -12.64 -20.70 -18.44
C VAL A 168 -12.40 -19.20 -18.58
N CYS A 169 -11.76 -18.82 -19.68
CA CYS A 169 -11.52 -17.42 -20.02
C CYS A 169 -12.86 -16.74 -20.34
N GLY A 170 -13.41 -15.99 -19.40
CA GLY A 170 -14.61 -15.18 -19.58
C GLY A 170 -14.28 -13.80 -20.11
N ALA A 171 -15.19 -13.19 -20.88
CA ALA A 171 -15.03 -11.78 -21.25
C ALA A 171 -15.07 -10.91 -20.00
N LEU A 172 -14.22 -9.87 -19.94
CA LEU A 172 -14.33 -8.88 -18.88
C LEU A 172 -15.67 -8.11 -19.01
N PRO A 173 -16.38 -7.87 -17.90
CA PRO A 173 -17.68 -7.22 -17.93
C PRO A 173 -17.61 -5.78 -18.47
N ASP A 174 -18.60 -5.43 -19.30
CA ASP A 174 -18.79 -4.12 -19.92
C ASP A 174 -19.56 -3.17 -19.00
N VAL A 175 -19.71 -1.90 -19.40
CA VAL A 175 -20.43 -0.90 -18.60
C VAL A 175 -21.84 -1.38 -18.19
N GLY A 176 -22.13 -1.33 -16.88
CA GLY A 176 -23.39 -1.74 -16.27
C GLY A 176 -23.52 -3.24 -16.01
N GLU A 177 -22.54 -4.05 -16.41
CA GLU A 177 -22.50 -5.48 -16.08
C GLU A 177 -21.91 -5.73 -14.69
N ARG A 178 -22.26 -6.87 -14.08
CA ARG A 178 -21.78 -7.23 -12.75
C ARG A 178 -20.30 -7.62 -12.79
N CYS A 179 -19.55 -7.17 -11.81
CA CYS A 179 -18.12 -7.47 -11.66
C CYS A 179 -17.80 -8.01 -10.27
N GLN A 180 -16.70 -8.74 -10.18
CA GLN A 180 -16.06 -9.19 -8.94
C GLN A 180 -14.61 -8.68 -8.94
N GLY A 181 -14.44 -7.35 -8.98
CA GLY A 181 -13.12 -6.70 -8.93
C GLY A 181 -12.40 -6.49 -10.25
N SER A 182 -12.95 -6.94 -11.38
CA SER A 182 -12.36 -6.71 -12.71
C SER A 182 -13.42 -6.35 -13.74
N CYS A 183 -13.08 -5.41 -14.62
CA CYS A 183 -13.91 -4.88 -15.70
C CYS A 183 -13.09 -4.75 -16.98
N ARG A 184 -13.74 -4.51 -18.12
CA ARG A 184 -13.03 -4.23 -19.37
C ARG A 184 -12.06 -3.05 -19.18
N ALA A 185 -10.94 -3.07 -19.91
CA ALA A 185 -9.95 -1.99 -19.88
C ALA A 185 -10.59 -0.59 -19.94
N GLY A 186 -10.20 0.28 -19.00
CA GLY A 186 -10.75 1.63 -18.85
C GLY A 186 -11.99 1.73 -17.96
N LEU A 187 -12.48 0.63 -17.37
CA LEU A 187 -13.60 0.59 -16.43
C LEU A 187 -13.16 0.16 -15.03
N LEU A 188 -13.94 0.53 -14.01
CA LEU A 188 -13.75 0.19 -12.60
C LEU A 188 -14.96 -0.56 -12.07
N CYS A 189 -14.73 -1.48 -11.13
CA CYS A 189 -15.80 -2.20 -10.44
C CYS A 189 -16.32 -1.38 -9.26
N VAL A 190 -17.38 -0.60 -9.48
CA VAL A 190 -17.97 0.29 -8.47
C VAL A 190 -19.32 -0.29 -8.04
N ASP A 191 -19.47 -0.55 -6.75
CA ASP A 191 -20.69 -1.16 -6.17
C ASP A 191 -21.12 -2.46 -6.88
N GLY A 192 -20.15 -3.25 -7.34
CA GLY A 192 -20.37 -4.52 -8.03
C GLY A 192 -20.81 -4.39 -9.50
N LEU A 193 -20.74 -3.20 -10.09
CA LEU A 193 -21.00 -2.95 -11.51
C LEU A 193 -19.79 -2.29 -12.17
N CYS A 194 -19.54 -2.62 -13.44
CA CYS A 194 -18.53 -1.92 -14.22
C CYS A 194 -19.02 -0.53 -14.62
N ALA A 195 -18.25 0.48 -14.26
CA ALA A 195 -18.51 1.86 -14.63
C ALA A 195 -17.24 2.51 -15.16
N ALA A 196 -17.38 3.55 -15.99
CA ALA A 196 -16.24 4.40 -16.28
C ALA A 196 -15.80 5.09 -14.97
N PRO A 197 -14.49 5.28 -14.75
CA PRO A 197 -14.00 6.07 -13.63
C PRO A 197 -14.66 7.46 -13.60
N GLY A 198 -14.99 7.94 -12.41
CA GLY A 198 -15.55 9.27 -12.21
C GLY A 198 -14.56 10.37 -12.59
N GLU A 199 -14.98 11.26 -13.48
CA GLU A 199 -14.28 12.52 -13.77
C GLU A 199 -14.49 13.54 -12.64
N ALA A 200 -13.84 14.70 -12.73
CA ALA A 200 -13.95 15.75 -11.72
C ALA A 200 -15.41 16.19 -11.50
N GLY A 201 -15.88 16.14 -10.26
CA GLY A 201 -17.25 16.43 -9.85
C GLY A 201 -18.22 15.24 -9.94
N ALA A 202 -17.81 14.09 -10.48
CA ALA A 202 -18.65 12.89 -10.46
C ALA A 202 -18.90 12.41 -9.02
N PRO A 203 -20.10 11.89 -8.70
CA PRO A 203 -20.38 11.37 -7.37
C PRO A 203 -19.54 10.12 -7.09
N CYS A 204 -19.11 9.97 -5.85
CA CYS A 204 -18.32 8.83 -5.42
C CYS A 204 -18.58 8.51 -3.94
N THR A 205 -18.29 7.26 -3.57
CA THR A 205 -18.29 6.78 -2.18
C THR A 205 -16.89 6.35 -1.72
N ALA A 206 -15.96 6.15 -2.67
CA ALA A 206 -14.56 5.80 -2.44
C ALA A 206 -13.66 6.37 -3.53
N SER A 207 -12.40 6.65 -3.21
CA SER A 207 -11.41 7.20 -4.16
C SER A 207 -11.13 6.28 -5.34
N SER A 208 -11.32 4.97 -5.17
CA SER A 208 -11.24 3.98 -6.24
C SER A 208 -12.35 4.09 -7.28
N ALA A 209 -13.37 4.93 -7.07
CA ALA A 209 -14.41 5.20 -8.08
C ALA A 209 -14.02 6.33 -9.05
N CYS A 210 -12.91 7.03 -8.82
CA CYS A 210 -12.48 8.19 -9.59
C CYS A 210 -11.35 7.84 -10.57
N ILE A 211 -11.11 8.67 -11.60
CA ILE A 211 -9.87 8.55 -12.39
C ILE A 211 -8.64 8.66 -11.48
N PRO A 212 -7.49 8.01 -11.78
CA PRO A 212 -6.35 7.89 -10.84
C PRO A 212 -5.81 9.20 -10.26
N THR A 213 -5.91 10.30 -11.00
CA THR A 213 -5.47 11.64 -10.57
C THR A 213 -6.44 12.34 -9.61
N LEU A 214 -7.60 11.75 -9.35
CA LEU A 214 -8.63 12.26 -8.46
C LEU A 214 -8.82 11.31 -7.26
N ALA A 215 -9.46 11.81 -6.22
CA ALA A 215 -9.90 11.07 -5.06
C ALA A 215 -11.32 11.47 -4.68
N CYS A 216 -12.00 10.64 -3.90
CA CYS A 216 -13.34 10.94 -3.46
C CYS A 216 -13.31 11.88 -2.25
N ARG A 217 -13.70 13.14 -2.45
CA ARG A 217 -13.68 14.18 -1.43
C ARG A 217 -15.05 14.83 -1.35
N ASP A 218 -15.62 14.86 -0.16
CA ASP A 218 -16.97 15.39 0.08
C ASP A 218 -18.03 14.75 -0.85
N GLY A 219 -17.87 13.45 -1.15
CA GLY A 219 -18.78 12.68 -2.01
C GLY A 219 -18.65 12.96 -3.52
N ALA A 220 -17.61 13.68 -3.95
CA ALA A 220 -17.32 13.93 -5.35
C ALA A 220 -15.85 13.68 -5.71
N CYS A 221 -15.59 13.20 -6.92
CA CYS A 221 -14.24 13.04 -7.44
C CYS A 221 -13.58 14.41 -7.61
N ALA A 222 -12.54 14.68 -6.84
CA ALA A 222 -11.81 15.95 -6.85
C ALA A 222 -10.30 15.68 -6.95
N PRO A 223 -9.49 16.67 -7.37
CA PRO A 223 -8.04 16.51 -7.34
C PRO A 223 -7.56 16.07 -5.95
N ARG A 224 -6.61 15.14 -5.96
CA ARG A 224 -5.94 14.68 -4.74
C ARG A 224 -5.36 15.87 -3.96
N ALA A 225 -5.46 15.80 -2.65
CA ALA A 225 -5.02 16.84 -1.73
C ALA A 225 -3.49 16.91 -1.68
N ASN A 226 -2.94 18.09 -1.89
CA ASN A 226 -1.49 18.34 -1.75
C ASN A 226 -1.09 18.36 -0.28
N ALA A 227 0.22 18.33 0.00
CA ALA A 227 0.74 18.45 1.36
C ALA A 227 0.16 19.68 2.08
N GLY A 228 -0.24 19.50 3.35
CA GLY A 228 -0.88 20.53 4.17
C GLY A 228 -2.38 20.73 3.93
N ALA A 229 -2.98 20.06 2.94
CA ALA A 229 -4.43 20.10 2.75
C ALA A 229 -5.15 19.06 3.63
N ALA A 230 -6.38 19.37 4.00
CA ALA A 230 -7.21 18.47 4.80
C ALA A 230 -7.55 17.17 4.05
N CYS A 231 -7.58 16.06 4.77
CA CYS A 231 -7.94 14.74 4.31
C CYS A 231 -8.71 13.99 5.40
N ALA A 232 -9.59 13.06 5.02
CA ALA A 232 -10.13 12.07 5.94
C ALA A 232 -9.42 10.71 5.83
N ALA A 233 -8.84 10.41 4.67
CA ALA A 233 -8.08 9.18 4.42
C ALA A 233 -6.83 9.42 3.57
N THR A 234 -5.85 8.52 3.67
CA THR A 234 -4.60 8.58 2.90
C THR A 234 -4.83 8.55 1.40
N GLU A 235 -5.86 7.85 0.90
CA GLU A 235 -6.11 7.83 -0.55
C GLU A 235 -6.64 9.17 -1.09
N GLU A 236 -7.01 10.13 -0.24
CA GLU A 236 -7.34 11.50 -0.65
C GLU A 236 -6.11 12.32 -0.98
N CYS A 237 -4.95 11.95 -0.45
CA CYS A 237 -3.71 12.68 -0.63
C CYS A 237 -3.06 12.38 -1.99
N ALA A 238 -2.23 13.32 -2.45
CA ALA A 238 -1.41 13.13 -3.63
C ALA A 238 -0.42 11.97 -3.42
N ALA A 239 0.02 11.35 -4.52
CA ALA A 239 1.01 10.27 -4.44
C ALA A 239 2.25 10.72 -3.65
N GLY A 240 2.77 9.85 -2.78
CA GLY A 240 3.88 10.16 -1.86
C GLY A 240 3.47 10.73 -0.50
N LEU A 241 2.18 11.01 -0.30
CA LEU A 241 1.65 11.58 0.94
C LEU A 241 0.71 10.59 1.66
N ARG A 242 0.61 10.70 2.99
CA ARG A 242 -0.39 10.03 3.84
C ARG A 242 -1.27 11.04 4.56
N CYS A 243 -2.46 10.60 4.99
CA CYS A 243 -3.30 11.43 5.85
C CYS A 243 -2.83 11.30 7.30
N ASP A 244 -2.20 12.34 7.81
CA ASP A 244 -1.64 12.41 9.16
C ASP A 244 -2.39 13.48 9.96
N ASP A 245 -3.09 13.04 11.01
CA ASP A 245 -3.91 13.90 11.88
C ASP A 245 -4.87 14.82 11.08
N GLY A 246 -5.50 14.26 10.03
CA GLY A 246 -6.45 14.97 9.17
C GLY A 246 -5.83 15.87 8.10
N THR A 247 -4.51 15.81 7.91
CA THR A 247 -3.80 16.62 6.91
C THR A 247 -2.85 15.75 6.09
N CYS A 248 -2.75 16.02 4.78
CA CYS A 248 -1.80 15.29 3.94
C CYS A 248 -0.35 15.66 4.30
N ALA A 249 0.43 14.68 4.73
CA ALA A 249 1.85 14.79 5.09
C ALA A 249 2.69 13.79 4.30
N ALA A 250 4.02 13.94 4.31
CA ALA A 250 4.94 13.00 3.66
C ALA A 250 4.85 11.58 4.27
N LEU A 251 5.21 10.55 3.50
CA LEU A 251 5.55 9.25 4.08
C LEU A 251 6.92 9.31 4.79
N GLN A 252 7.11 8.56 5.90
CA GLN A 252 8.45 8.41 6.48
C GLN A 252 9.29 7.53 5.55
N SER A 253 10.44 8.05 5.16
CA SER A 253 11.60 7.61 5.90
C SER A 253 12.10 6.18 6.01
N ARG A 254 12.82 5.57 5.05
CA ARG A 254 13.47 4.25 5.25
C ARG A 254 14.43 4.06 6.43
N THR A 255 14.73 5.15 7.08
CA THR A 255 15.83 5.21 8.02
C THR A 255 15.53 6.22 9.13
N GLU A 256 14.47 7.01 8.96
CA GLU A 256 13.81 7.70 10.06
C GLU A 256 13.35 6.72 11.08
N ALA A 257 13.42 7.19 12.32
CA ALA A 257 12.82 6.42 13.35
C ALA A 257 11.32 6.32 13.12
N CYS A 258 10.83 5.10 13.26
CA CYS A 258 9.43 4.81 13.11
C CYS A 258 8.88 4.37 14.46
N SER A 259 7.70 4.87 14.78
CA SER A 259 6.93 4.42 15.93
C SER A 259 6.00 3.27 15.57
N SER A 260 5.69 3.10 14.26
CA SER A 260 4.83 2.05 13.73
C SER A 260 5.13 1.76 12.26
N GLU A 261 4.69 0.60 11.76
CA GLU A 261 4.82 0.21 10.35
C GLU A 261 4.05 1.14 9.40
N ALA A 262 2.90 1.66 9.84
CA ALA A 262 2.11 2.61 9.05
C ALA A 262 2.88 3.89 8.71
N ALA A 263 3.92 4.19 9.49
CA ALA A 263 4.74 5.36 9.28
C ALA A 263 5.64 5.22 8.03
N CYS A 264 6.07 4.00 7.75
CA CYS A 264 7.06 3.59 6.75
C CYS A 264 6.53 3.47 5.31
N GLY A 265 5.25 3.76 5.08
CA GLY A 265 4.60 3.51 3.80
C GLY A 265 4.37 2.02 3.54
N SER A 266 3.81 1.69 2.38
CA SER A 266 3.33 0.33 2.07
C SER A 266 4.44 -0.70 1.81
N LEU A 267 5.72 -0.31 1.90
CA LEU A 267 6.85 -1.05 1.34
C LEU A 267 8.00 -1.28 2.30
N ASP A 268 7.98 -0.57 3.43
CA ASP A 268 9.03 -0.63 4.42
C ASP A 268 8.43 -1.03 5.76
N ALA A 269 9.18 -1.82 6.52
CA ALA A 269 8.80 -2.28 7.84
C ALA A 269 9.58 -1.48 8.88
N CYS A 270 8.98 -1.30 10.05
CA CYS A 270 9.65 -0.63 11.16
C CYS A 270 10.64 -1.57 11.86
N VAL A 271 11.81 -1.81 11.24
CA VAL A 271 12.86 -2.74 11.67
C VAL A 271 13.70 -2.14 12.80
N ARG A 272 14.32 -2.96 13.66
CA ARG A 272 15.25 -2.46 14.67
C ARG A 272 16.68 -2.43 14.13
N ASP A 273 17.26 -1.25 14.05
CA ASP A 273 18.71 -1.06 13.97
C ASP A 273 19.31 -1.00 15.39
N LEU A 274 20.64 -1.08 15.50
CA LEU A 274 21.40 -1.20 16.75
C LEU A 274 20.96 -0.20 17.84
N ASP A 275 20.51 0.99 17.46
CA ASP A 275 20.16 2.09 18.38
C ASP A 275 18.71 2.64 18.23
N ALA A 276 17.97 2.31 17.17
CA ALA A 276 16.61 2.82 16.92
C ALA A 276 15.79 1.90 16.00
N ARG A 277 14.45 2.02 16.03
CA ARG A 277 13.60 1.41 15.00
C ARG A 277 13.56 2.33 13.80
N VAL A 278 13.83 1.83 12.61
CA VAL A 278 13.84 2.60 11.36
C VAL A 278 13.05 1.88 10.28
N CYS A 279 12.56 2.59 9.26
CA CYS A 279 11.78 1.93 8.21
C CYS A 279 12.64 1.15 7.19
N GLY A 280 13.23 0.01 7.56
CA GLY A 280 13.99 -0.79 6.60
C GLY A 280 13.11 -1.58 5.62
N ALA A 281 13.73 -2.10 4.56
CA ALA A 281 13.16 -3.26 3.87
C ALA A 281 13.06 -4.40 4.90
N GLY A 282 11.85 -4.95 5.08
CA GLY A 282 11.70 -6.16 5.88
C GLY A 282 12.33 -7.37 5.17
N GLY A 283 12.56 -8.46 5.91
CA GLY A 283 13.10 -9.70 5.33
C GLY A 283 12.18 -10.29 4.25
N ASP A 284 12.77 -10.79 3.16
CA ASP A 284 12.07 -11.45 2.07
C ASP A 284 11.61 -12.87 2.47
N VAL A 285 10.83 -13.55 1.63
CA VAL A 285 10.42 -14.95 1.90
C VAL A 285 11.64 -15.83 2.20
N ASP A 286 11.53 -16.65 3.23
CA ASP A 286 12.57 -17.53 3.80
C ASP A 286 13.71 -16.81 4.54
N ASP A 287 13.80 -15.48 4.53
CA ASP A 287 14.81 -14.77 5.31
C ASP A 287 14.61 -14.97 6.81
N PRO A 288 15.69 -15.02 7.60
CA PRO A 288 15.59 -15.11 9.04
C PRO A 288 14.88 -13.87 9.58
N CYS A 289 13.91 -14.10 10.46
CA CYS A 289 13.10 -13.04 11.04
C CYS A 289 13.05 -13.14 12.55
N SER A 290 12.79 -12.00 13.18
CA SER A 290 12.56 -11.90 14.62
C SER A 290 11.73 -10.66 14.91
N SER A 291 11.39 -10.44 16.18
CA SER A 291 10.81 -9.16 16.62
C SER A 291 11.72 -7.95 16.38
N GLU A 292 13.01 -8.17 16.09
CA GLU A 292 13.99 -7.13 15.76
C GLU A 292 14.22 -6.99 14.26
N GLN A 293 13.84 -8.00 13.47
CA GLN A 293 14.03 -8.06 12.03
C GLN A 293 12.71 -8.56 11.40
N PRO A 294 11.72 -7.65 11.26
CA PRO A 294 10.42 -7.98 10.69
C PRO A 294 10.54 -8.30 9.20
N CYS A 295 9.50 -8.94 8.69
CA CYS A 295 9.41 -9.33 7.29
C CYS A 295 8.91 -8.17 6.43
N ALA A 296 9.13 -8.27 5.11
CA ALA A 296 8.57 -7.31 4.17
C ALA A 296 7.03 -7.24 4.32
N PRO A 297 6.38 -6.10 4.00
CA PRO A 297 4.93 -5.98 4.07
C PRO A 297 4.23 -7.16 3.38
N GLY A 298 3.19 -7.71 4.01
CA GLY A 298 2.50 -8.89 3.50
C GLY A 298 3.15 -10.25 3.83
N LEU A 299 4.25 -10.28 4.58
CA LEU A 299 4.87 -11.48 5.15
C LEU A 299 4.80 -11.46 6.68
N SER A 300 4.86 -12.63 7.33
CA SER A 300 4.86 -12.81 8.78
C SER A 300 6.00 -13.72 9.27
N CYS A 301 6.43 -13.48 10.50
CA CYS A 301 7.52 -14.23 11.13
C CYS A 301 7.00 -15.46 11.90
N ALA A 302 6.73 -16.56 11.20
CA ALA A 302 6.09 -17.74 11.79
C ALA A 302 7.03 -18.69 12.53
N THR A 303 8.21 -18.95 11.95
CA THR A 303 9.13 -20.00 12.42
C THR A 303 10.57 -19.51 12.47
N GLY A 304 10.76 -18.22 12.73
CA GLY A 304 12.05 -17.54 12.60
C GLY A 304 12.48 -17.35 11.15
N THR A 305 11.57 -17.59 10.19
CA THR A 305 11.71 -17.21 8.79
C THR A 305 10.46 -16.47 8.30
N CYS A 306 10.66 -15.53 7.40
CA CYS A 306 9.60 -14.77 6.76
C CYS A 306 8.80 -15.63 5.80
N GLN A 307 7.48 -15.67 5.97
CA GLN A 307 6.57 -16.47 5.14
C GLN A 307 5.30 -15.66 4.84
N PRO A 308 4.59 -15.93 3.74
CA PRO A 308 3.25 -15.37 3.55
C PRO A 308 2.35 -15.77 4.74
N PRO A 309 1.50 -14.87 5.24
CA PRO A 309 0.56 -15.20 6.29
C PRO A 309 -0.33 -16.38 5.89
N PRO A 310 -0.64 -17.30 6.81
CA PRO A 310 -1.47 -18.45 6.53
C PRO A 310 -2.84 -18.03 5.97
N ALA A 311 -3.25 -18.68 4.87
CA ALA A 311 -4.56 -18.48 4.25
C ALA A 311 -5.69 -19.09 5.09
N GLU A 312 -6.95 -18.81 4.74
CA GLU A 312 -8.12 -19.38 5.43
C GLU A 312 -8.04 -20.92 5.55
N GLY A 313 -8.31 -21.43 6.75
CA GLY A 313 -8.23 -22.83 7.11
C GLY A 313 -6.82 -23.35 7.43
N ALA A 314 -5.77 -22.54 7.31
CA ALA A 314 -4.40 -22.91 7.70
C ALA A 314 -4.12 -22.64 9.19
N ASP A 315 -3.08 -23.28 9.72
CA ASP A 315 -2.63 -23.13 11.10
C ASP A 315 -1.96 -21.76 11.32
N CYS A 316 -2.40 -21.03 12.34
CA CYS A 316 -1.87 -19.73 12.73
C CYS A 316 -1.40 -19.69 14.19
N ALA A 317 -1.30 -20.83 14.88
CA ALA A 317 -0.93 -20.88 16.29
C ALA A 317 0.48 -20.32 16.56
N ALA A 318 1.36 -20.31 15.54
CA ALA A 318 2.72 -19.80 15.66
C ALA A 318 2.82 -18.29 15.41
N THR A 319 2.04 -17.73 14.47
CA THR A 319 2.12 -16.32 14.04
C THR A 319 1.10 -15.44 14.72
N PHE A 320 -0.08 -15.98 15.05
CA PHE A 320 -1.32 -15.22 15.31
C PHE A 320 -1.79 -14.30 14.16
N GLU A 321 -1.04 -14.25 13.06
CA GLU A 321 -1.32 -13.47 11.86
C GLU A 321 -1.80 -14.40 10.75
N CYS A 322 -2.76 -13.90 9.96
CA CYS A 322 -3.35 -14.60 8.82
C CYS A 322 -3.43 -13.66 7.62
N ALA A 323 -3.70 -14.21 6.43
CA ALA A 323 -3.83 -13.41 5.21
C ALA A 323 -4.92 -12.34 5.32
N GLU A 324 -4.85 -11.32 4.47
CA GLU A 324 -5.81 -10.21 4.45
C GLU A 324 -7.27 -10.70 4.42
N GLY A 325 -8.14 -10.07 5.21
CA GLY A 325 -9.54 -10.46 5.37
C GLY A 325 -9.78 -11.68 6.29
N THR A 326 -8.72 -12.25 6.86
CA THR A 326 -8.82 -13.36 7.84
C THR A 326 -8.18 -12.99 9.19
N THR A 327 -8.42 -13.79 10.22
CA THR A 327 -7.82 -13.64 11.55
C THR A 327 -7.65 -15.00 12.21
N CYS A 328 -6.70 -15.10 13.14
CA CYS A 328 -6.46 -16.34 13.86
C CYS A 328 -7.53 -16.56 14.93
N ASP A 329 -8.38 -17.58 14.78
CA ASP A 329 -9.36 -17.99 15.79
C ASP A 329 -8.97 -19.37 16.36
N GLY A 330 -8.52 -19.36 17.62
CA GLY A 330 -7.88 -20.52 18.26
C GLY A 330 -6.51 -20.81 17.65
N ALA A 331 -6.48 -21.65 16.61
CA ALA A 331 -5.27 -22.06 15.91
C ALA A 331 -5.44 -22.09 14.38
N VAL A 332 -6.58 -21.61 13.86
CA VAL A 332 -6.89 -21.68 12.44
C VAL A 332 -7.28 -20.29 11.94
N CYS A 333 -6.75 -19.92 10.77
CA CYS A 333 -7.17 -18.71 10.09
C CYS A 333 -8.61 -18.84 9.63
N VAL A 334 -9.47 -17.94 10.05
CA VAL A 334 -10.87 -17.88 9.63
C VAL A 334 -11.17 -16.51 9.03
N ARG A 335 -12.13 -16.43 8.11
CA ARG A 335 -12.61 -15.16 7.57
C ARG A 335 -13.08 -14.24 8.69
N GLN A 336 -12.73 -12.96 8.62
CA GLN A 336 -13.26 -11.95 9.54
C GLN A 336 -14.77 -11.72 9.29
N PRO A 337 -15.61 -11.72 10.34
CA PRO A 337 -17.04 -11.50 10.19
C PRO A 337 -17.35 -10.04 9.82
N GLY A 338 -18.24 -9.84 8.85
CA GLY A 338 -18.73 -8.53 8.41
C GLY A 338 -19.95 -8.05 9.20
N LEU A 339 -20.51 -6.90 8.81
CA LEU A 339 -21.65 -6.27 9.48
C LEU A 339 -22.82 -7.25 9.73
N GLY A 340 -23.27 -7.32 10.99
CA GLY A 340 -24.37 -8.17 11.44
C GLY A 340 -24.03 -9.65 11.64
N GLU A 341 -22.86 -10.12 11.21
CA GLU A 341 -22.40 -11.49 11.45
C GLU A 341 -21.97 -11.67 12.92
N ALA A 342 -21.95 -12.93 13.38
CA ALA A 342 -21.50 -13.23 14.74
C ALA A 342 -20.00 -12.95 14.89
N CYS A 343 -19.59 -12.38 16.02
CA CYS A 343 -18.19 -12.19 16.33
C CYS A 343 -17.48 -13.55 16.51
N LEU A 344 -16.17 -13.56 16.32
CA LEU A 344 -15.33 -14.70 16.64
C LEU A 344 -15.21 -14.86 18.17
N GLU A 345 -15.24 -16.11 18.63
CA GLU A 345 -15.39 -16.42 20.06
C GLU A 345 -14.10 -16.16 20.87
N ASN A 346 -12.92 -16.45 20.32
CA ASN A 346 -11.67 -16.31 21.06
C ASN A 346 -11.09 -14.89 21.01
N PHE A 347 -11.40 -14.16 19.94
CA PHE A 347 -11.02 -12.76 19.77
C PHE A 347 -12.20 -12.04 19.13
N PRO A 348 -12.96 -11.19 19.85
CA PRO A 348 -14.14 -10.52 19.32
C PRO A 348 -13.73 -9.47 18.26
N ARG A 349 -13.40 -9.97 17.07
CA ARG A 349 -12.91 -9.22 15.91
C ARG A 349 -13.93 -9.31 14.79
N CYS A 350 -13.97 -8.25 14.02
CA CYS A 350 -14.79 -8.08 12.84
C CYS A 350 -13.89 -7.62 11.68
N ALA A 351 -14.42 -7.61 10.47
CA ALA A 351 -13.75 -7.03 9.32
C ALA A 351 -13.45 -5.54 9.56
N ALA A 352 -12.45 -5.00 8.83
CA ALA A 352 -12.04 -3.61 8.95
C ALA A 352 -13.23 -2.64 8.89
N GLY A 353 -13.24 -1.65 9.79
CA GLY A 353 -14.32 -0.67 9.92
C GLY A 353 -15.49 -1.10 10.84
N PHE A 354 -15.48 -2.32 11.38
CA PHE A 354 -16.48 -2.79 12.33
C PHE A 354 -15.86 -3.18 13.68
N GLY A 355 -16.65 -3.07 14.74
CA GLY A 355 -16.32 -3.56 16.08
C GLY A 355 -17.33 -4.58 16.57
N CYS A 356 -16.89 -5.47 17.46
CA CYS A 356 -17.78 -6.47 18.06
C CYS A 356 -18.63 -5.83 19.17
N ASN A 357 -19.95 -5.87 19.02
CA ASN A 357 -20.88 -5.42 20.05
C ASN A 357 -20.89 -6.43 21.21
N PRO A 358 -20.48 -6.04 22.43
CA PRO A 358 -20.34 -6.97 23.55
C PRO A 358 -21.69 -7.48 24.09
N THR A 359 -22.80 -6.83 23.74
CA THR A 359 -24.16 -7.24 24.16
C THR A 359 -24.76 -8.27 23.22
N THR A 360 -24.55 -8.12 21.91
CA THR A 360 -25.17 -8.99 20.89
C THR A 360 -24.23 -10.03 20.31
N SER A 361 -22.92 -9.93 20.59
CA SER A 361 -21.88 -10.75 19.96
C SER A 361 -21.97 -10.71 18.43
N ARG A 362 -22.27 -9.52 17.87
CA ARG A 362 -22.32 -9.28 16.42
C ARG A 362 -21.50 -8.06 16.03
N CYS A 363 -20.99 -8.09 14.80
CA CYS A 363 -20.22 -7.00 14.22
C CYS A 363 -21.10 -5.81 13.84
N ASP A 364 -20.68 -4.60 14.20
CA ASP A 364 -21.45 -3.36 14.01
C ASP A 364 -20.51 -2.15 13.85
N THR A 365 -21.08 -0.98 13.54
CA THR A 365 -20.41 0.29 13.19
C THR A 365 -19.85 1.09 14.38
N GLY A 366 -19.94 0.55 15.60
CA GLY A 366 -19.50 1.19 16.84
C GLY A 366 -20.66 1.49 17.80
N GLY A 367 -20.36 1.65 19.09
CA GLY A 367 -21.37 1.96 20.11
C GLY A 367 -21.89 3.39 19.99
N ALA A 368 -23.18 3.60 20.26
CA ALA A 368 -23.77 4.93 20.41
C ALA A 368 -23.45 5.54 21.79
N ASP A 369 -23.80 6.82 22.02
CA ASP A 369 -23.56 7.48 23.30
C ASP A 369 -24.20 6.73 24.48
N GLY A 370 -23.38 6.41 25.48
CA GLY A 370 -23.74 5.65 26.67
C GLY A 370 -23.76 4.13 26.47
N GLU A 371 -23.58 3.63 25.24
CA GLU A 371 -23.42 2.20 24.98
C GLU A 371 -21.98 1.75 25.24
N PRO A 372 -21.76 0.45 25.53
CA PRO A 372 -20.42 -0.09 25.62
C PRO A 372 -19.62 0.15 24.35
N CYS A 373 -18.34 0.43 24.48
CA CYS A 373 -17.49 0.51 23.30
C CYS A 373 -17.43 -0.84 22.58
N HIS A 374 -17.42 -0.81 21.25
CA HIS A 374 -17.27 -2.04 20.49
C HIS A 374 -15.79 -2.40 20.38
N VAL A 375 -15.47 -3.65 20.69
CA VAL A 375 -14.07 -4.09 20.71
C VAL A 375 -13.60 -4.29 19.27
N THR A 376 -12.42 -3.76 18.96
CA THR A 376 -11.71 -4.01 17.70
C THR A 376 -10.36 -4.69 17.99
N GLY A 377 -9.68 -5.15 16.95
CA GLY A 377 -8.34 -5.73 17.09
C GLY A 377 -7.27 -4.75 17.62
N ASN A 378 -7.48 -3.44 17.46
CA ASN A 378 -6.50 -2.38 17.73
C ASN A 378 -7.03 -1.27 18.66
N GLY A 379 -8.14 -1.49 19.36
CA GLY A 379 -8.75 -0.50 20.24
C GLY A 379 -10.27 -0.64 20.32
N ASP A 380 -10.93 0.44 20.73
CA ASP A 380 -12.37 0.51 20.93
C ASP A 380 -13.02 1.43 19.89
N LEU A 381 -14.17 1.02 19.35
CA LEU A 381 -14.89 1.74 18.29
C LEU A 381 -16.20 2.31 18.82
N CYS A 382 -16.38 3.60 18.57
CA CYS A 382 -17.61 4.35 18.81
C CYS A 382 -18.07 5.04 17.51
N GLN A 383 -19.34 5.43 17.46
CA GLN A 383 -19.84 6.24 16.33
C GLN A 383 -19.11 7.58 16.21
N LEU A 384 -19.12 8.18 15.02
CA LEU A 384 -18.44 9.44 14.70
C LEU A 384 -18.77 10.56 15.71
N GLY A 385 -17.74 11.24 16.22
CA GLY A 385 -17.87 12.32 17.22
C GLY A 385 -17.91 11.83 18.68
N LEU A 386 -17.83 10.51 18.90
CA LEU A 386 -17.69 9.91 20.22
C LEU A 386 -16.28 9.35 20.41
N GLY A 387 -15.80 9.34 21.65
CA GLY A 387 -14.59 8.66 22.07
C GLY A 387 -14.91 7.57 23.08
N CYS A 388 -14.11 6.50 23.10
CA CYS A 388 -14.27 5.45 24.10
C CYS A 388 -13.69 5.88 25.45
N ASN A 389 -14.54 6.00 26.47
CA ASN A 389 -14.18 6.40 27.83
C ASN A 389 -14.08 5.17 28.72
N PHE A 390 -12.96 5.03 29.45
CA PHE A 390 -12.71 3.93 30.37
C PHE A 390 -13.15 4.30 31.80
N GLU A 391 -14.33 3.85 32.18
CA GLU A 391 -14.94 4.04 33.50
C GLU A 391 -14.69 2.81 34.40
N ALA A 392 -15.01 2.89 35.70
CA ALA A 392 -14.77 1.79 36.64
C ALA A 392 -15.62 0.55 36.35
N ASP A 393 -16.74 0.76 35.69
CA ASP A 393 -17.82 -0.17 35.36
C ASP A 393 -17.76 -0.66 33.90
N GLY A 394 -16.80 -0.19 33.11
CA GLY A 394 -16.58 -0.63 31.74
C GLY A 394 -16.09 0.48 30.82
N SER A 395 -16.01 0.16 29.52
CA SER A 395 -15.72 1.13 28.47
C SER A 395 -17.01 1.56 27.80
N PHE A 396 -17.27 2.86 27.75
CA PHE A 396 -18.51 3.41 27.19
C PHE A 396 -18.21 4.54 26.21
N CYS A 397 -18.97 4.57 25.11
CA CYS A 397 -18.87 5.64 24.14
C CYS A 397 -19.47 6.92 24.72
N ARG A 398 -18.71 8.01 24.67
CA ARG A 398 -19.11 9.33 25.19
C ARG A 398 -18.78 10.41 24.16
N PRO A 399 -19.46 11.56 24.16
CA PRO A 399 -19.05 12.71 23.35
C PRO A 399 -17.61 13.11 23.68
N GLN A 400 -16.84 13.47 22.66
CA GLN A 400 -15.50 13.99 22.87
C GLN A 400 -15.54 15.27 23.73
N SER A 401 -14.62 15.33 24.69
CA SER A 401 -14.40 16.46 25.57
C SER A 401 -13.75 17.62 24.81
N ALA A 402 -14.26 18.83 25.03
CA ALA A 402 -13.53 20.05 24.67
C ALA A 402 -12.32 20.25 25.60
N THR A 403 -11.49 21.25 25.32
CA THR A 403 -10.37 21.70 26.17
C THR A 403 -10.80 21.81 27.64
N ASP A 404 -9.93 21.36 28.55
CA ASP A 404 -10.14 21.16 30.00
C ASP A 404 -11.17 20.09 30.40
N GLY A 405 -11.81 19.43 29.43
CA GLY A 405 -12.66 18.27 29.69
C GLY A 405 -11.84 17.05 30.12
N PRO A 406 -12.43 16.10 30.86
CA PRO A 406 -11.73 14.90 31.31
C PRO A 406 -11.37 14.01 30.10
N CYS A 407 -10.23 13.34 30.20
CA CYS A 407 -9.79 12.36 29.21
C CYS A 407 -9.06 11.20 29.88
N THR A 408 -9.07 10.06 29.20
CA THR A 408 -8.26 8.88 29.52
C THR A 408 -7.28 8.54 28.40
N ASN A 409 -7.54 9.06 27.19
CA ASN A 409 -6.72 8.95 26.00
C ASN A 409 -7.07 10.10 25.02
N ASP A 410 -6.29 10.24 23.95
CA ASP A 410 -6.47 11.30 22.95
C ASP A 410 -7.81 11.19 22.19
N ALA A 411 -8.36 9.98 22.02
CA ALA A 411 -9.66 9.79 21.36
C ALA A 411 -10.83 10.37 22.17
N ASN A 412 -10.64 10.66 23.47
CA ASN A 412 -11.62 11.39 24.28
C ASN A 412 -11.62 12.89 24.02
N CYS A 413 -10.63 13.44 23.32
CA CYS A 413 -10.48 14.88 23.11
C CYS A 413 -10.94 15.29 21.71
N ALA A 414 -11.38 16.54 21.57
CA ALA A 414 -11.62 17.13 20.26
C ALA A 414 -10.31 17.14 19.44
N ALA A 415 -10.40 17.11 18.11
CA ALA A 415 -9.22 17.01 17.22
C ALA A 415 -8.12 18.08 17.46
N ALA A 416 -8.49 19.26 17.96
CA ALA A 416 -7.55 20.34 18.27
C ALA A 416 -6.84 20.20 19.64
N ASP A 417 -7.23 19.19 20.43
CA ASP A 417 -6.73 18.92 21.77
C ASP A 417 -6.06 17.54 21.82
N TYR A 418 -5.21 17.33 22.82
CA TYR A 418 -4.63 16.03 23.18
C TYR A 418 -4.93 15.73 24.66
N CYS A 419 -4.85 14.47 25.08
CA CYS A 419 -5.01 14.11 26.47
C CYS A 419 -3.69 14.31 27.23
N ASP A 420 -3.64 15.31 28.11
CA ASP A 420 -2.51 15.49 29.02
C ASP A 420 -2.59 14.42 30.11
N PHE A 421 -1.79 13.35 29.97
CA PHE A 421 -1.76 12.23 30.92
C PHE A 421 -1.29 12.62 32.33
N GLY A 422 -0.69 13.80 32.51
CA GLY A 422 -0.33 14.32 33.83
C GLY A 422 -1.53 14.90 34.59
N THR A 423 -2.50 15.45 33.87
CA THR A 423 -3.70 16.07 34.46
C THR A 423 -5.00 15.31 34.19
N LEU A 424 -5.00 14.37 33.25
CA LEU A 424 -6.16 13.67 32.70
C LEU A 424 -7.20 14.66 32.15
N ARG A 425 -6.70 15.67 31.43
CA ARG A 425 -7.50 16.74 30.81
C ARG A 425 -7.12 16.94 29.36
N CYS A 426 -8.13 17.15 28.52
CA CYS A 426 -7.90 17.59 27.15
C CYS A 426 -7.24 18.96 27.15
N THR A 427 -6.10 19.07 26.49
CA THR A 427 -5.29 20.29 26.43
C THR A 427 -5.07 20.64 24.98
N ALA A 428 -5.13 21.94 24.64
CA ALA A 428 -4.90 22.39 23.28
C ALA A 428 -3.52 21.93 22.78
N ARG A 429 -3.48 21.42 21.55
CA ARG A 429 -2.22 21.10 20.88
C ARG A 429 -1.34 22.35 20.77
N ARG A 430 -0.03 22.15 20.91
CA ARG A 430 1.01 23.16 21.01
C ARG A 430 1.42 23.64 19.62
N ALA A 431 1.53 24.97 19.49
CA ALA A 431 1.97 25.61 18.26
C ALA A 431 3.47 25.39 17.98
N GLU A 432 3.92 25.84 16.81
CA GLU A 432 5.34 25.84 16.43
C GLU A 432 6.23 26.52 17.49
N ASP A 433 7.43 25.98 17.66
CA ASP A 433 8.44 26.32 18.66
C ASP A 433 8.06 26.10 20.14
N ALA A 434 6.84 25.66 20.45
CA ALA A 434 6.48 25.28 21.81
C ALA A 434 7.22 24.02 22.24
N ALA A 435 7.72 23.99 23.48
CA ALA A 435 8.34 22.79 24.04
C ALA A 435 7.36 21.62 24.00
N CYS A 436 7.87 20.40 23.81
CA CYS A 436 7.09 19.16 23.77
C CYS A 436 7.91 18.00 24.32
N SER A 437 7.29 16.85 24.57
CA SER A 437 7.97 15.70 25.19
C SER A 437 7.50 14.32 24.74
N ALA A 438 6.24 14.18 24.32
CA ALA A 438 5.60 12.90 23.99
C ALA A 438 5.17 12.81 22.52
N GLY A 439 5.27 13.89 21.75
CA GLY A 439 4.93 13.93 20.32
C GLY A 439 3.48 14.28 20.07
N ASN A 440 2.54 13.73 20.85
CA ASN A 440 1.11 14.02 20.72
C ASN A 440 0.71 15.44 21.14
N GLU A 441 1.63 16.20 21.78
CA GLU A 441 1.31 17.56 22.20
C GLU A 441 1.31 18.54 21.02
N CYS A 442 1.94 18.23 19.89
CA CYS A 442 2.08 19.18 18.79
C CYS A 442 0.82 19.31 17.96
N ALA A 443 0.60 20.50 17.38
CA ALA A 443 -0.46 20.73 16.42
C ALA A 443 -0.27 19.85 15.18
N VAL A 444 -1.39 19.53 14.52
CA VAL A 444 -1.43 18.81 13.25
C VAL A 444 -0.38 19.37 12.27
N GLY A 445 0.46 18.48 11.71
CA GLY A 445 1.53 18.85 10.78
C GLY A 445 2.82 19.36 11.43
N LEU A 446 2.94 19.31 12.76
CA LEU A 446 4.17 19.57 13.49
C LEU A 446 4.67 18.31 14.21
N LEU A 447 5.99 18.21 14.35
CA LEU A 447 6.68 17.12 15.01
C LEU A 447 7.42 17.62 16.25
N CYS A 448 7.52 16.77 17.26
CA CYS A 448 8.29 17.06 18.45
C CYS A 448 9.78 16.78 18.21
N GLU A 449 10.48 17.75 17.60
CA GLU A 449 11.84 17.57 17.05
C GLU A 449 12.93 18.23 17.93
N PRO A 450 14.12 17.61 18.05
CA PRO A 450 15.28 18.23 18.70
C PRO A 450 15.80 19.44 17.91
N GLY A 451 16.08 20.55 18.59
CA GLY A 451 16.68 21.73 17.97
C GLY A 451 17.64 22.50 18.89
N PRO A 452 18.19 23.64 18.44
CA PRO A 452 19.16 24.46 19.18
C PRO A 452 18.68 25.02 20.54
N GLY A 453 17.43 24.78 20.94
CA GLY A 453 16.84 25.20 22.21
C GLY A 453 16.20 24.07 23.02
N GLY A 454 16.46 22.81 22.67
CA GLY A 454 15.76 21.64 23.22
C GLY A 454 14.74 21.06 22.24
N VAL A 455 13.85 20.22 22.74
CA VAL A 455 12.80 19.56 21.94
C VAL A 455 11.57 20.47 21.86
N ALA A 456 11.12 20.76 20.64
CA ALA A 456 9.99 21.66 20.39
C ALA A 456 9.19 21.22 19.16
N CYS A 457 7.92 21.63 19.10
CA CYS A 457 7.07 21.40 17.94
C CYS A 457 7.59 22.19 16.74
N ARG A 458 7.97 21.49 15.66
CA ARG A 458 8.55 22.10 14.46
C ARG A 458 7.92 21.49 13.20
N PRO A 459 7.92 22.21 12.06
CA PRO A 459 7.64 21.57 10.79
C PRO A 459 8.64 20.43 10.56
N PRO A 460 8.26 19.39 9.82
CA PRO A 460 9.23 18.40 9.38
C PRO A 460 10.39 19.06 8.60
N PRO A 461 11.61 18.52 8.64
CA PRO A 461 12.76 18.97 7.83
C PRO A 461 12.51 18.85 6.30
N ALA A 462 13.13 19.73 5.50
CA ALA A 462 13.02 19.69 4.03
C ALA A 462 14.12 18.84 3.39
N LEU A 463 13.99 18.55 2.08
CA LEU A 463 15.00 17.81 1.32
C LEU A 463 16.41 18.39 1.54
N GLY A 464 17.33 17.55 2.02
CA GLY A 464 18.71 17.89 2.37
C GLY A 464 18.95 18.29 3.83
N ASP A 465 17.90 18.59 4.60
CA ASP A 465 18.02 18.92 6.02
C ASP A 465 18.24 17.67 6.88
N ALA A 466 18.82 17.87 8.06
CA ALA A 466 18.95 16.81 9.06
C ALA A 466 17.59 16.44 9.65
N CYS A 467 17.39 15.16 9.91
CA CYS A 467 16.09 14.59 10.28
C CYS A 467 16.23 13.47 11.32
N VAL A 468 15.14 13.22 12.05
CA VAL A 468 15.06 12.16 13.06
C VAL A 468 13.91 11.19 12.75
N PHE A 469 12.69 11.70 12.53
CA PHE A 469 11.50 10.88 12.34
C PHE A 469 10.70 11.14 11.05
N GLU A 470 10.51 12.38 10.58
CA GLU A 470 9.82 12.62 9.29
C GLU A 470 10.43 13.80 8.51
N CYS A 471 10.26 13.82 7.19
CA CYS A 471 10.62 14.94 6.30
C CYS A 471 9.36 15.54 5.65
N THR A 472 9.49 16.71 5.02
CA THR A 472 8.39 17.33 4.24
C THR A 472 8.33 16.81 2.81
N GLY A 473 7.13 16.87 2.22
CA GLY A 473 6.91 16.56 0.80
C GLY A 473 6.98 15.06 0.53
N ASP A 474 7.83 14.64 -0.41
CA ASP A 474 8.12 13.21 -0.65
C ASP A 474 9.56 12.90 -0.25
N ALA A 475 10.18 13.75 0.58
CA ALA A 475 11.49 13.44 1.10
C ALA A 475 11.36 12.40 2.22
N VAL A 476 12.42 11.61 2.34
CA VAL A 476 12.53 10.41 3.13
C VAL A 476 13.95 10.50 3.67
N CYS A 477 14.11 10.88 4.94
CA CYS A 477 15.37 10.90 5.67
C CYS A 477 16.21 9.62 5.59
N THR A 478 17.51 9.72 5.81
CA THR A 478 18.42 8.58 5.73
C THR A 478 18.81 7.97 7.09
N GLY A 479 18.12 8.29 8.19
CA GLY A 479 18.55 7.81 9.52
C GLY A 479 17.95 8.59 10.67
N VAL A 480 17.98 8.05 11.89
CA VAL A 480 18.07 8.91 13.08
C VAL A 480 19.36 9.74 12.96
N GLY A 481 19.21 11.06 12.75
CA GLY A 481 20.34 11.94 12.45
C GLY A 481 20.80 11.88 10.98
N GLY A 482 19.96 11.31 10.09
CA GLY A 482 20.19 11.27 8.65
C GLY A 482 19.88 12.61 7.98
N VAL A 483 19.74 12.58 6.65
CA VAL A 483 19.33 13.73 5.84
C VAL A 483 18.12 13.37 4.99
N CYS A 484 17.19 14.30 4.81
CA CYS A 484 16.04 14.12 3.93
C CYS A 484 16.50 13.91 2.48
N GLN A 485 16.15 12.77 1.86
CA GLN A 485 16.46 12.43 0.46
C GLN A 485 15.19 12.11 -0.35
N PRO A 486 15.22 12.13 -1.69
CA PRO A 486 14.06 11.71 -2.48
C PRO A 486 13.70 10.24 -2.20
N GLN A 487 12.40 9.86 -2.23
CA GLN A 487 11.98 8.45 -2.01
C GLN A 487 12.74 7.49 -2.90
N LEU A 488 12.92 7.85 -4.17
CA LEU A 488 13.64 7.04 -5.14
C LEU A 488 15.05 6.68 -4.63
N CYS A 489 15.70 7.56 -3.87
CA CYS A 489 17.06 7.42 -3.36
C CYS A 489 17.21 6.55 -2.12
N VAL A 490 16.13 6.05 -1.52
CA VAL A 490 16.23 5.05 -0.44
C VAL A 490 15.74 3.64 -0.80
N VAL A 491 14.98 3.47 -1.90
CA VAL A 491 14.50 2.14 -2.34
C VAL A 491 15.69 1.24 -2.76
N PRO A 492 15.81 -0.01 -2.27
CA PRO A 492 16.96 -0.86 -2.53
C PRO A 492 17.04 -1.21 -4.02
#